data_AF-A0A2G7LUV3-F1
#
_entry.id   AF-A0A2G7LUV3-F1
#
_cell.length_a   1.000
_cell.length_b   1.000
_cell.length_c   1.000
_cell.angle_alpha   90.00
_cell.angle_beta   90.00
_cell.angle_gamma   90.00
#
_symmetry.space_group_name_H-M   'P 1'
#
loop_
_entity.id
_entity.type
_entity.pdbx_description
1 polymer ?
#
loop_
_entity_poly.entity_id
_entity_poly.type
_entity_poly.pdbx_seq_one_letter_code
_entity_poly.pdbx_strand_id
1 'polypeptide(L)'
;MANEPELNFEEAMAALEDIVGQLEHGDVPLEQAIDLFQRGMKLSQLCGLKLEQVERKIEMIVEEDGELRKKPFGAAVDESGEVNE
;
A
#
# COMPACT_ATOMS: atom_id res chain seq x y z
N MET A 1 6.71 -27.64 -2.98
CA MET A 1 6.28 -26.24 -3.11
C MET A 1 6.57 -25.60 -1.77
N ALA A 2 7.65 -24.82 -1.67
CA ALA A 2 8.04 -24.19 -0.42
C ALA A 2 7.04 -23.05 -0.16
N ASN A 3 6.27 -23.18 0.92
CA ASN A 3 5.40 -22.12 1.39
C ASN A 3 6.29 -21.13 2.14
N GLU A 4 6.91 -20.21 1.41
CA GLU A 4 7.59 -19.06 2.02
C GLU A 4 6.52 -18.26 2.79
N PRO A 5 6.79 -17.81 4.03
CA PRO A 5 5.82 -17.06 4.79
C PRO A 5 5.46 -15.79 4.03
N GLU A 6 4.21 -15.66 3.58
CA GLU A 6 3.73 -14.41 3.01
C GLU A 6 3.85 -13.33 4.08
N LEU A 7 4.76 -12.37 3.87
CA LEU A 7 4.92 -11.18 4.73
C LEU A 7 3.55 -10.55 4.98
N ASN A 8 3.24 -10.20 6.22
CA ASN A 8 2.04 -9.42 6.51
C ASN A 8 2.24 -7.95 6.09
N PHE A 9 1.20 -7.12 6.20
CA PHE A 9 1.28 -5.72 5.75
C PHE A 9 2.33 -4.92 6.53
N GLU A 10 2.36 -5.07 7.85
CA GLU A 10 3.28 -4.34 8.73
C GLU A 10 4.74 -4.74 8.46
N GLU A 11 5.00 -6.03 8.27
CA GLU A 11 6.33 -6.54 7.93
C GLU A 11 6.78 -6.05 6.54
N ALA A 12 5.88 -6.06 5.55
CA ALA A 12 6.19 -5.57 4.21
C ALA A 12 6.46 -4.07 4.20
N MET A 13 5.71 -3.29 4.99
CA MET A 13 5.91 -1.85 5.14
C MET A 13 7.23 -1.53 5.85
N ALA A 14 7.52 -2.20 6.96
CA ALA A 14 8.79 -2.01 7.68
C ALA A 14 10.00 -2.34 6.81
N ALA A 15 9.93 -3.41 6.02
CA ALA A 15 10.98 -3.75 5.07
C ALA A 15 11.12 -2.72 3.92
N LEU A 16 10.01 -2.11 3.48
CA LEU A 16 10.03 -1.06 2.48
C LEU A 16 10.67 0.23 3.03
N GLU A 17 10.30 0.63 4.24
CA GLU A 17 10.88 1.79 4.94
C GLU A 17 12.40 1.66 5.12
N ASP A 18 12.86 0.48 5.52
CA ASP A 18 14.30 0.19 5.64
C ASP A 18 15.04 0.33 4.30
N ILE A 19 14.46 -0.21 3.22
CA ILE A 19 15.02 -0.07 1.87
C ILE A 19 15.08 1.40 1.43
N VAL A 20 14.01 2.16 1.66
CA VAL A 20 13.97 3.60 1.34
C VAL A 20 15.04 4.33 2.14
N GLY A 21 15.16 4.08 3.44
CA GLY A 21 16.18 4.69 4.28
C GLY A 21 17.62 4.37 3.85
N GLN A 22 17.87 3.16 3.34
CA GLN A 22 19.16 2.79 2.77
C GLN A 22 19.44 3.52 1.46
N LEU A 23 18.44 3.62 0.57
CA LEU A 23 18.59 4.34 -0.70
C LEU A 23 18.79 5.86 -0.50
N GLU A 24 18.13 6.45 0.50
CA GLU A 24 18.25 7.87 0.85
C GLU A 24 19.61 8.23 1.46
N HIS A 25 20.28 7.30 2.14
CA HIS A 25 21.63 7.53 2.68
C HIS A 25 22.69 7.78 1.61
N GLY A 26 22.47 7.34 0.36
CA GLY A 26 23.34 7.68 -0.77
C GLY A 26 24.72 7.01 -0.81
N ASP A 27 25.14 6.31 0.25
CA ASP A 27 26.40 5.55 0.34
C ASP A 27 26.29 4.11 -0.22
N VAL A 28 25.17 3.77 -0.86
CA VAL A 28 24.93 2.43 -1.42
C VAL A 28 25.56 2.32 -2.83
N PRO A 29 26.41 1.30 -3.09
CA PRO A 29 26.94 1.05 -4.43
C PRO A 29 25.83 0.85 -5.46
N LEU A 30 26.04 1.32 -6.69
CA LEU A 30 25.03 1.31 -7.76
C LEU A 30 24.37 -0.07 -7.96
N GLU A 31 25.15 -1.15 -7.99
CA GLU A 31 24.62 -2.50 -8.16
C GLU A 31 23.67 -2.89 -7.02
N GLN A 32 24.02 -2.57 -5.77
CA GLN A 32 23.16 -2.81 -4.61
C GLN A 32 21.93 -1.89 -4.62
N ALA A 33 22.07 -0.65 -5.08
CA ALA A 33 20.95 0.28 -5.19
C ALA A 33 19.89 -0.23 -6.17
N ILE A 34 20.30 -0.88 -7.27
CA ILE A 34 19.38 -1.51 -8.23
C ILE A 34 18.61 -2.66 -7.57
N ASP A 35 19.29 -3.51 -6.82
CA ASP A 35 18.66 -4.64 -6.11
C ASP A 35 17.68 -4.16 -5.03
N LEU A 36 18.09 -3.16 -4.24
CA LEU A 36 17.24 -2.51 -3.23
C LEU A 36 16.00 -1.89 -3.89
N PHE A 37 16.16 -1.17 -5.00
CA PHE A 37 15.05 -0.58 -5.74
C PHE A 37 14.06 -1.63 -6.24
N GLN A 38 14.55 -2.72 -6.84
CA GLN A 38 13.69 -3.81 -7.30
C GLN A 38 12.92 -4.46 -6.15
N ARG A 39 13.59 -4.66 -5.01
CA ARG A 39 12.96 -5.22 -3.81
C ARG A 39 11.92 -4.26 -3.22
N GLY A 40 12.22 -2.97 -3.16
CA GLY A 40 11.28 -1.93 -2.74
C GLY A 40 10.04 -1.88 -3.64
N MET A 41 10.21 -1.97 -4.96
CA MET A 41 9.09 -2.04 -5.91
C MET A 41 8.17 -3.24 -5.64
N LYS A 42 8.74 -4.42 -5.38
CA LYS A 42 7.95 -5.63 -5.05
C LYS A 42 7.20 -5.47 -3.72
N LEU A 43 7.82 -4.89 -2.70
CA LEU A 43 7.19 -4.64 -1.41
C LEU A 43 6.06 -3.60 -1.53
N SER A 44 6.29 -2.52 -2.27
CA SER A 44 5.26 -1.51 -2.56
C SER A 44 4.04 -2.13 -3.25
N GLN A 45 4.26 -2.95 -4.27
CA GLN A 45 3.18 -3.68 -4.94
C GLN A 45 2.45 -4.63 -3.97
N LEU A 46 3.18 -5.35 -3.12
CA LEU A 46 2.60 -6.24 -2.12
C LEU A 46 1.72 -5.49 -1.12
N CYS A 47 2.17 -4.34 -0.61
CA CYS A 47 1.40 -3.47 0.28
C CYS A 47 0.10 -3.00 -0.39
N GLY A 48 0.19 -2.54 -1.65
CA GLY A 48 -0.99 -2.14 -2.44
C GLY A 48 -2.00 -3.26 -2.61
N LEU A 49 -1.54 -4.47 -2.96
CA LEU A 49 -2.41 -5.64 -3.11
C LEU A 49 -3.10 -6.02 -1.80
N LYS A 50 -2.41 -5.92 -0.66
CA LYS A 50 -3.01 -6.21 0.65
C LYS A 50 -4.09 -5.19 1.01
N LEU A 51 -3.83 -3.90 0.76
CA LEU A 51 -4.83 -2.84 1.00
C LEU A 51 -6.07 -3.05 0.11
N GLU A 52 -5.88 -3.34 -1.18
CA GLU A 52 -6.97 -3.61 -2.12
C GLU A 52 -7.81 -4.84 -1.70
N GLN A 53 -7.17 -5.87 -1.15
CA GLN A 53 -7.89 -7.02 -0.59
C GLN A 53 -8.71 -6.66 0.65
N VAL A 54 -8.20 -5.78 1.53
CA VAL A 54 -8.95 -5.31 2.70
C VAL A 54 -10.11 -4.43 2.26
N GLU A 55 -9.90 -3.53 1.31
CA GLU A 55 -10.94 -2.67 0.74
C GLU A 55 -12.10 -3.50 0.17
N ARG A 56 -11.80 -4.48 -0.70
CA ARG A 56 -12.82 -5.39 -1.24
C ARG A 56 -13.59 -6.15 -0.17
N LYS A 57 -12.91 -6.59 0.90
CA LYS A 57 -13.58 -7.28 2.01
C LYS A 57 -14.54 -6.36 2.76
N ILE A 58 -14.15 -5.11 2.98
CA ILE A 58 -15.02 -4.09 3.61
C ILE A 58 -16.21 -3.80 2.70
N GLU A 59 -15.99 -3.64 1.39
CA GLU A 59 -17.08 -3.42 0.42
C GLU A 59 -18.11 -4.55 0.46
N MET A 60 -17.68 -5.82 0.45
CA MET A 60 -18.58 -6.97 0.52
C MET A 60 -19.41 -6.98 1.83
N ILE A 61 -18.79 -6.70 2.98
CA ILE A 61 -19.49 -6.64 4.28
C ILE A 61 -20.56 -5.54 4.27
N VAL A 62 -20.25 -4.38 3.69
CA VAL A 62 -21.19 -3.25 3.59
C VAL A 62 -22.34 -3.54 2.63
N GLU A 63 -22.09 -4.29 1.55
CA GLU A 63 -23.15 -4.75 0.63
C GLU A 63 -24.13 -5.74 1.29
N GLU A 64 -23.65 -6.58 2.23
CA GLU A 64 -24.50 -7.52 2.96
C GLU A 64 -25.40 -6.85 4.02
N ASP A 65 -25.01 -5.70 4.59
CA ASP A 65 -25.74 -5.02 5.68
C ASP A 65 -26.78 -3.96 5.20
N GLY A 66 -26.93 -3.77 3.89
CA GLY A 66 -28.12 -3.15 3.29
C GLY A 66 -28.21 -1.60 3.27
N GLU A 67 -27.25 -0.84 3.79
CA GLU A 67 -27.25 0.64 3.69
C GLU A 67 -25.97 1.20 3.04
N LEU A 68 -26.10 1.62 1.78
CA LEU A 68 -25.02 2.22 0.97
C LEU A 68 -24.80 3.70 1.32
N ARG A 69 -23.60 4.05 1.79
CA ARG A 69 -22.96 5.35 1.47
C ARG A 69 -21.45 5.18 1.29
N LYS A 70 -21.01 5.03 0.03
CA LYS A 70 -19.58 5.10 -0.32
C LYS A 70 -19.09 6.55 -0.18
N LYS A 71 -18.04 6.78 0.62
CA LYS A 71 -17.10 7.89 0.40
C LYS A 71 -15.74 7.29 0.04
N PRO A 72 -15.12 7.69 -1.09
CA PRO A 72 -13.80 7.20 -1.44
C PRO A 72 -12.78 7.70 -0.41
N PHE A 73 -11.99 6.79 0.16
CA PHE A 73 -10.81 7.18 0.95
C PHE A 73 -9.68 7.50 -0.04
N GLY A 74 -9.69 8.73 -0.54
CA GLY A 74 -8.81 9.18 -1.62
C GLY A 74 -9.50 9.96 -2.73
N ALA A 75 -10.72 10.49 -2.51
CA ALA A 75 -11.20 11.57 -3.34
C ALA A 75 -10.15 12.68 -3.30
N ALA A 76 -9.57 12.99 -4.45
CA ALA A 76 -8.75 14.16 -4.66
C ALA A 76 -9.37 15.34 -3.91
N VAL A 77 -8.53 16.15 -3.27
CA VAL A 77 -8.89 17.52 -2.95
C VAL A 77 -9.36 18.18 -4.25
N ASP A 78 -10.66 18.21 -4.50
CA ASP A 78 -11.24 19.14 -5.43
C ASP A 78 -11.27 20.51 -4.74
N GLU A 79 -10.71 21.51 -5.42
CA GLU A 79 -10.61 22.89 -4.95
C GLU A 79 -11.95 23.64 -5.05
N SER A 80 -13.09 22.98 -4.85
CA SER A 80 -14.40 23.62 -4.93
C SER A 80 -15.19 23.38 -3.66
N GLY A 81 -14.78 24.07 -2.59
CA GLY A 81 -15.53 24.14 -1.35
C GLY A 81 -16.89 24.78 -1.55
N GLU A 82 -17.92 23.97 -1.78
CA GLU A 82 -19.32 24.35 -1.56
C GLU A 82 -20.07 23.19 -0.90
N VAL A 83 -20.40 23.39 0.38
CA VAL A 83 -21.43 22.63 1.09
C VAL A 83 -22.80 23.14 0.61
N ASN A 84 -23.67 22.25 0.16
CA ASN A 84 -25.09 22.55 0.04
C ASN A 84 -25.92 21.60 0.92
N GLU A 85 -26.91 22.23 1.53
CA GLU A 85 -27.81 21.83 2.63
C GLU A 85 -28.42 20.43 2.55
#